data_AF-A0AA95GA93-F1
#
_entry.id   AF-A0AA95GA93-F1
#
_cell.length_a   1.000
_cell.length_b   1.000
_cell.length_c   1.000
_cell.angle_alpha   90.00
_cell.angle_beta   90.00
_cell.angle_gamma   90.00
#
_symmetry.space_group_name_H-M   'P 1'
#
loop_
_entity.id
_entity.type
_entity.pdbx_description
1 polymer ?
#
loop_
_entity_poly.entity_id
_entity_poly.type
_entity_poly.pdbx_seq_one_letter_code
_entity_poly.pdbx_strand_id
1 'polypeptide(L)'
;MPLHAPEFPPELKWVNSESSLTLEKFRGHPILLHFWTFGSIHAFQVLSDIKKLEDEFSRKGLVVIGIQNPKYFHEKNYENVKEACHRLNINHPVILDEEMQIYKKFAIRSLPSYVLIDLEGNILLSTSCENKYEYLKEKISSLILGKNLPTFDLYNWSAFDDKFNFRYPTKAVAAIIQEKLYYFISDTFNNRIVQLTEEGQFVTSFGEGILYSPLGCCIWKDYLIVCDSGHHRVIAFDLEGKPQRKYKVLAGKGEKGIFETRSEYDAKSAPLNFPSDVCAWGEHLVIACSGSHQIVQYIFKDDSIIHIAGSGKEDLQDGPATHAALAGPSGITAISESVLAFTDSETNSIRLIIKNWNETGKTMIVSLVGGGLSEFGFSDGLGAEAKMQHPLSCAWSPITQNIYVIDSFNNAMRIYSLGKDYLGTVPLSEDLNEPAGISWHAGNLIITDTNSHRILLIKETDVIQRNNTDSIEPAKVNKIFKGPFVKITDYSKNNINQNLV
;
A
#
# COMPACT_ATOMS: atom_id res chain seq x y z
N MET A 1 1.65 -39.18 -16.63
CA MET A 1 2.67 -38.67 -17.57
C MET A 1 3.17 -37.36 -16.97
N PRO A 2 4.49 -37.13 -16.88
CA PRO A 2 5.02 -35.86 -16.37
C PRO A 2 4.51 -34.70 -17.24
N LEU A 3 4.07 -33.61 -16.61
CA LEU A 3 3.58 -32.43 -17.29
C LEU A 3 4.74 -31.44 -17.45
N HIS A 4 5.34 -31.38 -18.64
CA HIS A 4 6.42 -30.43 -18.90
C HIS A 4 5.93 -28.99 -18.81
N ALA A 5 6.72 -28.12 -18.16
CA ALA A 5 6.44 -26.70 -18.10
C ALA A 5 6.62 -26.06 -19.50
N PRO A 6 5.64 -25.29 -19.99
CA PRO A 6 5.77 -24.60 -21.27
C PRO A 6 6.79 -23.46 -21.19
N GLU A 7 7.60 -23.29 -22.24
CA GLU A 7 8.62 -22.24 -22.31
C GLU A 7 8.01 -20.83 -22.34
N PHE A 8 8.76 -19.87 -21.81
CA PHE A 8 8.42 -18.45 -21.83
C PHE A 8 8.43 -17.91 -23.28
N PRO A 9 7.41 -17.13 -23.69
CA PRO A 9 7.46 -16.45 -24.98
C PRO A 9 8.70 -15.52 -25.05
N PRO A 10 9.54 -15.63 -26.11
CA PRO A 10 10.82 -14.92 -26.19
C PRO A 10 10.69 -13.39 -26.29
N GLU A 11 9.53 -12.89 -26.72
CA GLU A 11 9.23 -11.48 -26.92
C GLU A 11 8.86 -10.71 -25.63
N LEU A 12 8.62 -11.41 -24.52
CA LEU A 12 8.23 -10.76 -23.27
C LEU A 12 9.39 -10.00 -22.63
N LYS A 13 9.06 -8.86 -22.03
CA LYS A 13 10.01 -7.98 -21.35
C LYS A 13 10.35 -8.53 -19.97
N TRP A 14 11.60 -8.38 -19.58
CA TRP A 14 12.11 -8.78 -18.28
C TRP A 14 12.55 -7.57 -17.46
N VAL A 15 12.16 -7.56 -16.19
CA VAL A 15 12.68 -6.69 -15.14
C VAL A 15 13.66 -7.51 -14.31
N ASN A 16 14.72 -6.87 -13.80
CA ASN A 16 15.80 -7.52 -13.04
C ASN A 16 16.54 -8.64 -13.80
N SER A 17 16.60 -8.54 -15.14
CA SER A 17 17.42 -9.42 -15.97
C SER A 17 17.92 -8.66 -17.21
N GLU A 18 19.21 -8.80 -17.53
CA GLU A 18 19.83 -8.16 -18.71
C GLU A 18 19.44 -8.85 -20.02
N SER A 19 18.92 -10.08 -19.96
CA SER A 19 18.54 -10.86 -21.13
C SER A 19 17.30 -11.71 -20.88
N SER A 20 16.63 -12.14 -21.96
CA SER A 20 15.54 -13.10 -21.85
C SER A 20 16.05 -14.44 -21.30
N LEU A 21 15.40 -14.89 -20.23
CA LEU A 21 15.66 -16.18 -19.60
C LEU A 21 14.74 -17.25 -20.20
N THR A 22 15.16 -18.51 -20.15
CA THR A 22 14.39 -19.67 -20.62
C THR A 22 14.37 -20.72 -19.53
N LEU A 23 13.31 -21.51 -19.42
CA LEU A 23 13.22 -22.64 -18.50
C LEU A 23 14.32 -23.68 -18.78
N GLU A 24 14.73 -23.82 -20.04
CA GLU A 24 15.85 -24.70 -20.42
C GLU A 24 17.17 -24.32 -19.72
N LYS A 25 17.47 -23.01 -19.57
CA LYS A 25 18.68 -22.53 -18.87
C LYS A 25 18.73 -22.94 -17.40
N PHE A 26 17.57 -23.25 -16.81
CA PHE A 26 17.42 -23.62 -15.40
C PHE A 26 17.23 -25.14 -15.20
N ARG A 27 17.48 -25.95 -16.22
CA ARG A 27 17.53 -27.41 -16.06
C ARG A 27 18.56 -27.79 -14.98
N GLY A 28 18.16 -28.64 -14.04
CA GLY A 28 18.94 -28.96 -12.86
C GLY A 28 18.69 -28.07 -11.64
N HIS A 29 17.75 -27.12 -11.71
CA HIS A 29 17.31 -26.29 -10.59
C HIS A 29 15.80 -26.42 -10.37
N PRO A 30 15.32 -26.44 -9.12
CA PRO A 30 13.90 -26.19 -8.86
C PRO A 30 13.57 -24.72 -9.16
N ILE A 31 12.43 -24.49 -9.82
CA ILE A 31 11.97 -23.15 -10.20
C ILE A 31 10.61 -22.88 -9.57
N LEU A 32 10.51 -21.79 -8.82
CA LEU A 32 9.24 -21.27 -8.30
C LEU A 32 8.80 -20.08 -9.15
N LEU A 33 7.74 -20.28 -9.93
CA LEU A 33 7.03 -19.18 -10.56
C LEU A 33 6.00 -18.65 -9.57
N HIS A 34 5.95 -17.33 -9.38
CA HIS A 34 4.84 -16.70 -8.67
C HIS A 34 4.15 -15.67 -9.58
N PHE A 35 2.85 -15.81 -9.72
CA PHE A 35 1.98 -14.98 -10.55
C PHE A 35 1.36 -13.92 -9.67
N TRP A 36 1.54 -12.65 -10.03
CA TRP A 36 1.22 -11.53 -9.15
C TRP A 36 0.85 -10.27 -9.94
N THR A 37 0.28 -9.30 -9.25
CA THR A 37 0.02 -7.95 -9.78
C THR A 37 0.25 -6.93 -8.67
N PHE A 38 0.95 -5.83 -8.93
CA PHE A 38 1.35 -4.90 -7.86
C PHE A 38 0.21 -4.01 -7.33
N GLY A 39 -0.93 -3.94 -8.03
CA GLY A 39 -2.16 -3.28 -7.60
C GLY A 39 -3.14 -4.15 -6.81
N SER A 40 -2.72 -5.33 -6.32
CA SER A 40 -3.56 -6.20 -5.47
C SER A 40 -2.95 -6.36 -4.09
N ILE A 41 -3.80 -6.22 -3.06
CA ILE A 41 -3.35 -6.40 -1.68
C ILE A 41 -2.92 -7.84 -1.39
N HIS A 42 -3.59 -8.82 -1.99
CA HIS A 42 -3.27 -10.23 -1.82
C HIS A 42 -1.91 -10.58 -2.41
N ALA A 43 -1.57 -9.99 -3.56
CA ALA A 43 -0.28 -10.16 -4.18
C ALA A 43 0.85 -9.53 -3.35
N PHE A 44 0.64 -8.33 -2.78
CA PHE A 44 1.61 -7.70 -1.89
C PHE A 44 1.93 -8.59 -0.68
N GLN A 45 0.89 -9.15 -0.07
CA GLN A 45 0.98 -9.90 1.18
C GLN A 45 1.79 -11.20 1.07
N VAL A 46 1.88 -11.79 -0.12
CA VAL A 46 2.64 -13.03 -0.35
C VAL A 46 4.12 -12.80 -0.61
N LEU A 47 4.53 -11.56 -0.92
CA LEU A 47 5.94 -11.25 -1.19
C LEU A 47 6.84 -11.51 0.01
N SER A 48 6.32 -11.37 1.23
CA SER A 48 7.05 -11.72 2.46
C SER A 48 7.36 -13.23 2.54
N ASP A 49 6.46 -14.09 2.08
CA ASP A 49 6.65 -15.54 2.03
C ASP A 49 7.66 -15.90 0.92
N ILE A 50 7.55 -15.26 -0.25
CA ILE A 50 8.52 -15.43 -1.35
C ILE A 50 9.92 -15.03 -0.90
N LYS A 51 10.07 -13.88 -0.24
CA LYS A 51 11.36 -13.41 0.25
C LYS A 51 11.99 -14.39 1.24
N LYS A 52 11.22 -14.95 2.18
CA LYS A 52 11.70 -16.00 3.10
C LYS A 52 12.17 -17.24 2.35
N LEU A 53 11.43 -17.69 1.33
CA LEU A 53 11.82 -18.84 0.50
C LEU A 53 13.11 -18.57 -0.27
N GLU A 54 13.28 -17.37 -0.85
CA GLU A 54 14.53 -16.96 -1.50
C GLU A 54 15.71 -16.97 -0.53
N ASP A 55 15.56 -16.34 0.65
CA ASP A 55 16.62 -16.26 1.65
C ASP A 55 17.06 -17.65 2.15
N GLU A 56 16.14 -18.62 2.23
CA GLU A 56 16.41 -19.99 2.68
C GLU A 56 16.98 -20.93 1.61
N PHE A 57 16.59 -20.75 0.35
CA PHE A 57 16.80 -21.76 -0.70
C PHE A 57 17.55 -21.27 -1.94
N SER A 58 17.69 -19.97 -2.20
CA SER A 58 18.41 -19.49 -3.40
C SER A 58 19.87 -19.95 -3.40
N ARG A 59 20.54 -19.93 -2.23
CA ARG A 59 21.90 -20.48 -2.05
C ARG A 59 21.99 -22.01 -2.18
N LYS A 60 20.85 -22.68 -2.24
CA LYS A 60 20.72 -24.14 -2.42
C LYS A 60 20.18 -24.49 -3.81
N GLY A 61 20.18 -23.53 -4.74
CA GLY A 61 19.80 -23.72 -6.14
C GLY A 61 18.34 -23.44 -6.47
N LEU A 62 17.52 -22.88 -5.56
CA LEU A 62 16.18 -22.41 -5.94
C LEU A 62 16.28 -21.20 -6.88
N VAL A 63 15.54 -21.24 -7.98
CA VAL A 63 15.30 -20.11 -8.86
C VAL A 63 13.89 -19.59 -8.64
N VAL A 64 13.74 -18.31 -8.37
CA VAL A 64 12.43 -17.64 -8.25
C VAL A 64 12.24 -16.71 -9.43
N ILE A 65 11.06 -16.76 -10.07
CA ILE A 65 10.70 -15.88 -11.17
C ILE A 65 9.29 -15.33 -10.92
N GLY A 66 9.15 -14.02 -10.94
CA GLY A 66 7.85 -13.36 -10.87
C GLY A 66 7.22 -13.25 -12.26
N ILE A 67 5.91 -13.51 -12.34
CA ILE A 67 5.11 -13.29 -13.54
C ILE A 67 4.12 -12.17 -13.20
N GLN A 68 4.42 -10.96 -13.64
CA GLN A 68 3.57 -9.78 -13.45
C GLN A 68 2.42 -9.85 -14.48
N ASN A 69 1.20 -9.91 -13.97
CA ASN A 69 -0.04 -10.05 -14.75
C ASN A 69 -0.95 -8.82 -14.51
N PRO A 70 -0.85 -7.78 -15.37
CA PRO A 70 -1.53 -6.51 -15.15
C PRO A 70 -3.06 -6.64 -15.02
N LYS A 71 -3.63 -6.05 -13.96
CA LYS A 71 -5.09 -5.81 -13.82
C LYS A 71 -5.46 -4.44 -14.41
N TYR A 72 -4.62 -3.45 -14.18
CA TYR A 72 -4.84 -2.04 -14.53
C TYR A 72 -4.00 -1.59 -15.75
N PHE A 73 -4.40 -0.50 -16.40
CA PHE A 73 -3.63 0.09 -17.51
C PHE A 73 -2.23 0.52 -17.06
N HIS A 74 -2.13 1.09 -15.86
CA HIS A 74 -0.87 1.55 -15.26
C HIS A 74 0.14 0.41 -15.06
N GLU A 75 -0.34 -0.81 -14.81
CA GLU A 75 0.50 -1.99 -14.58
C GLU A 75 1.08 -2.60 -15.86
N LYS A 76 0.62 -2.16 -17.04
CA LYS A 76 1.16 -2.58 -18.34
C LYS A 76 2.46 -1.87 -18.71
N ASN A 77 2.77 -0.75 -18.05
CA ASN A 77 3.97 0.02 -18.35
C ASN A 77 5.20 -0.62 -17.67
N TYR A 78 6.25 -0.87 -18.46
CA TYR A 78 7.48 -1.49 -17.99
C TYR A 78 8.19 -0.71 -16.86
N GLU A 79 8.27 0.62 -16.97
CA GLU A 79 8.92 1.45 -15.94
C GLU A 79 8.15 1.43 -14.63
N ASN A 80 6.81 1.39 -14.68
CA ASN A 80 5.98 1.25 -13.48
C ASN A 80 6.18 -0.12 -12.81
N VAL A 81 6.28 -1.20 -13.59
CA VAL A 81 6.58 -2.55 -13.06
C VAL A 81 7.97 -2.58 -12.42
N LYS A 82 8.96 -1.96 -13.06
CA LYS A 82 10.31 -1.83 -12.51
C LYS A 82 10.33 -1.04 -11.19
N GLU A 83 9.61 0.08 -11.16
CA GLU A 83 9.49 0.92 -9.96
C GLU A 83 8.75 0.18 -8.84
N ALA A 84 7.70 -0.58 -9.17
CA ALA A 84 7.01 -1.45 -8.23
C ALA A 84 7.94 -2.55 -7.69
N CYS A 85 8.78 -3.17 -8.54
CA CYS A 85 9.77 -4.15 -8.07
C CYS A 85 10.74 -3.52 -7.06
N HIS A 86 11.22 -2.31 -7.32
CA HIS A 86 12.07 -1.58 -6.37
C HIS A 86 11.34 -1.27 -5.06
N ARG A 87 10.14 -0.69 -5.12
CA ARG A 87 9.31 -0.34 -3.95
C ARG A 87 8.97 -1.56 -3.10
N LEU A 88 8.76 -2.70 -3.73
CA LEU A 88 8.39 -3.96 -3.07
C LEU A 88 9.61 -4.82 -2.70
N ASN A 89 10.83 -4.32 -2.93
CA ASN A 89 12.09 -5.01 -2.68
C ASN A 89 12.18 -6.39 -3.39
N ILE A 90 11.62 -6.48 -4.59
CA ILE A 90 11.67 -7.65 -5.46
C ILE A 90 12.97 -7.59 -6.26
N ASN A 91 13.88 -8.53 -5.97
CA ASN A 91 15.19 -8.60 -6.61
C ASN A 91 15.28 -9.71 -7.67
N HIS A 92 14.42 -10.73 -7.60
CA HIS A 92 14.40 -11.80 -8.60
C HIS A 92 13.90 -11.29 -9.97
N PRO A 93 14.22 -12.01 -11.06
CA PRO A 93 13.70 -11.70 -12.38
C PRO A 93 12.17 -11.70 -12.42
N VAL A 94 11.61 -10.72 -13.10
CA VAL A 94 10.16 -10.59 -13.30
C VAL A 94 9.85 -10.47 -14.79
N ILE A 95 8.92 -11.29 -15.29
CA ILE A 95 8.37 -11.19 -16.64
C ILE A 95 7.12 -10.31 -16.61
N LEU A 96 7.04 -9.34 -17.52
CA LEU A 96 5.80 -8.62 -17.79
C LEU A 96 4.95 -9.41 -18.80
N ASP A 97 3.92 -10.11 -18.30
CA ASP A 97 3.00 -10.92 -19.09
C ASP A 97 1.72 -10.11 -19.43
N GLU A 98 1.90 -9.02 -20.17
CA GLU A 98 0.87 -8.02 -20.47
C GLU A 98 -0.41 -8.60 -21.09
N GLU A 99 -0.26 -9.58 -21.98
CA GLU A 99 -1.35 -10.22 -22.72
C GLU A 99 -1.80 -11.56 -22.08
N MET A 100 -1.35 -11.81 -20.85
CA MET A 100 -1.68 -13.00 -20.06
C MET A 100 -1.31 -14.30 -20.78
N GLN A 101 -0.22 -14.31 -21.56
CA GLN A 101 0.22 -15.45 -22.35
C GLN A 101 0.70 -16.60 -21.45
N ILE A 102 1.59 -16.31 -20.50
CA ILE A 102 2.10 -17.29 -19.54
C ILE A 102 0.96 -17.73 -18.62
N TYR A 103 0.16 -16.79 -18.13
CA TYR A 103 -1.02 -17.06 -17.30
C TYR A 103 -1.95 -18.10 -17.94
N LYS A 104 -2.27 -17.95 -19.24
CA LYS A 104 -3.09 -18.90 -20.00
C LYS A 104 -2.37 -20.24 -20.22
N LYS A 105 -1.08 -20.22 -20.59
CA LYS A 105 -0.27 -21.44 -20.83
C LYS A 105 -0.17 -22.33 -19.58
N PHE A 106 -0.04 -21.73 -18.40
CA PHE A 106 0.00 -22.43 -17.12
C PHE A 106 -1.39 -22.68 -16.51
N ALA A 107 -2.47 -22.32 -17.22
CA ALA A 107 -3.86 -22.48 -16.80
C ALA A 107 -4.18 -21.87 -15.43
N ILE A 108 -3.55 -20.74 -15.10
CA ILE A 108 -3.78 -20.00 -13.85
C ILE A 108 -5.21 -19.43 -13.85
N ARG A 109 -5.82 -19.36 -12.66
CA ARG A 109 -7.24 -18.98 -12.47
C ARG A 109 -7.46 -17.83 -11.51
N SER A 110 -6.49 -17.52 -10.67
CA SER A 110 -6.55 -16.41 -9.72
C SER A 110 -5.13 -15.91 -9.43
N LEU A 111 -5.04 -14.70 -8.88
CA LEU A 111 -3.81 -14.14 -8.35
C LEU A 111 -3.96 -13.94 -6.84
N PRO A 112 -2.89 -14.11 -6.04
CA PRO A 112 -1.61 -14.68 -6.43
C PRO A 112 -1.69 -16.21 -6.64
N SER A 113 -0.79 -16.73 -7.48
CA SER A 113 -0.63 -18.16 -7.75
C SER A 113 0.83 -18.57 -7.82
N TYR A 114 1.12 -19.85 -7.61
CA TYR A 114 2.45 -20.42 -7.64
C TYR A 114 2.50 -21.67 -8.49
N VAL A 115 3.58 -21.83 -9.23
CA VAL A 115 3.91 -23.07 -9.94
C VAL A 115 5.32 -23.48 -9.55
N LEU A 116 5.46 -24.67 -8.97
CA LEU A 116 6.76 -25.25 -8.67
C LEU A 116 7.12 -26.24 -9.76
N ILE A 117 8.29 -26.04 -10.35
CA ILE A 117 8.86 -26.83 -11.43
C ILE A 117 10.08 -27.59 -10.89
N ASP A 118 10.17 -28.88 -11.22
CA ASP A 118 11.26 -29.75 -10.79
C ASP A 118 12.54 -29.58 -11.63
N LEU A 119 13.56 -30.39 -11.31
CA LEU A 119 14.90 -30.33 -11.91
C LEU A 119 14.92 -30.75 -13.39
N GLU A 120 13.94 -31.53 -13.84
CA GLU A 120 13.74 -31.97 -15.22
C GLU A 120 12.82 -30.99 -15.99
N GLY A 121 12.34 -29.96 -15.29
CA GLY A 121 11.35 -28.96 -15.65
C GLY A 121 9.97 -29.51 -15.98
N ASN A 122 9.51 -30.45 -15.19
CA ASN A 122 8.10 -30.80 -15.07
C ASN A 122 7.43 -29.96 -13.99
N ILE A 123 6.16 -29.63 -14.18
CA ILE A 123 5.33 -29.00 -13.16
C ILE A 123 5.05 -30.03 -12.06
N LEU A 124 5.58 -29.78 -10.85
CA LEU A 124 5.33 -30.60 -9.67
C LEU A 124 4.01 -30.24 -9.00
N LEU A 125 3.71 -28.94 -8.89
CA LEU A 125 2.44 -28.44 -8.35
C LEU A 125 2.08 -27.07 -8.92
N SER A 126 0.78 -26.78 -8.86
CA SER A 126 0.21 -25.45 -9.03
C SER A 126 -0.76 -25.18 -7.86
N THR A 127 -0.66 -24.01 -7.24
CA THR A 127 -1.53 -23.61 -6.11
C THR A 127 -1.80 -22.11 -6.13
N SER A 128 -2.86 -21.67 -5.44
CA SER A 128 -3.30 -20.27 -5.40
C SER A 128 -3.56 -19.80 -3.97
N CYS A 129 -3.73 -18.48 -3.83
CA CYS A 129 -4.05 -17.78 -2.58
C CYS A 129 -2.85 -17.63 -1.62
N GLU A 130 -3.08 -16.90 -0.53
CA GLU A 130 -2.07 -16.62 0.50
C GLU A 130 -1.74 -17.83 1.41
N ASN A 131 -0.78 -17.63 2.32
CA ASN A 131 -0.41 -18.57 3.39
C ASN A 131 0.09 -19.93 2.88
N LYS A 132 0.97 -19.92 1.87
CA LYS A 132 1.52 -21.13 1.24
C LYS A 132 2.97 -21.42 1.61
N TYR A 133 3.60 -20.58 2.43
CA TYR A 133 5.01 -20.70 2.79
C TYR A 133 5.40 -22.12 3.27
N GLU A 134 4.75 -22.67 4.30
CA GLU A 134 5.11 -23.99 4.84
C GLU A 134 4.95 -25.11 3.81
N TYR A 135 3.87 -25.06 3.01
CA TYR A 135 3.62 -26.04 1.95
C TYR A 135 4.68 -25.96 0.85
N LEU A 136 5.01 -24.76 0.37
CA LEU A 136 6.04 -24.56 -0.64
C LEU A 136 7.43 -24.94 -0.12
N LYS A 137 7.74 -24.58 1.13
CA LYS A 137 8.99 -24.93 1.82
C LYS A 137 9.20 -26.43 1.89
N GLU A 138 8.18 -27.21 2.28
CA GLU A 138 8.24 -28.67 2.33
C GLU A 138 8.58 -29.25 0.94
N LYS A 139 7.88 -28.80 -0.11
CA LYS A 139 8.07 -29.31 -1.47
C LYS A 139 9.43 -28.91 -2.06
N ILE A 140 9.85 -27.67 -1.89
CA ILE A 140 11.18 -27.20 -2.31
C ILE A 140 12.28 -27.98 -1.58
N SER A 141 12.15 -28.18 -0.26
CA SER A 141 13.11 -28.96 0.53
C SER A 141 13.25 -30.39 -0.01
N SER A 142 12.14 -31.03 -0.39
CA SER A 142 12.16 -32.39 -0.95
C SER A 142 12.90 -32.49 -2.29
N LEU A 143 12.85 -31.43 -3.12
CA LEU A 143 13.55 -31.39 -4.41
C LEU A 143 15.06 -31.25 -4.24
N ILE A 144 15.50 -30.51 -3.22
CA ILE A 144 16.90 -30.15 -2.96
C ILE A 144 17.61 -31.17 -2.04
N LEU A 145 16.87 -31.90 -1.19
CA LEU A 145 17.45 -32.79 -0.19
C LEU A 145 18.48 -33.77 -0.79
N GLY A 146 19.68 -33.78 -0.22
CA GLY A 146 20.78 -34.65 -0.65
C GLY A 146 21.46 -34.25 -1.96
N LYS A 147 21.11 -33.09 -2.54
CA LYS A 147 21.69 -32.58 -3.79
C LYS A 147 22.55 -31.35 -3.52
N ASN A 148 23.64 -31.22 -4.28
CA ASN A 148 24.49 -30.03 -4.29
C ASN A 148 24.27 -29.28 -5.60
N LEU A 149 23.23 -28.46 -5.64
CA LEU A 149 22.85 -27.70 -6.84
C LEU A 149 23.70 -26.41 -6.92
N PRO A 150 24.16 -26.02 -8.12
CA PRO A 150 24.92 -24.79 -8.27
C PRO A 150 24.02 -23.57 -7.98
N THR A 151 24.59 -22.53 -7.39
CA THR A 151 23.89 -21.25 -7.24
C THR A 151 23.74 -20.57 -8.59
N PHE A 152 22.59 -19.96 -8.83
CA PHE A 152 22.36 -19.16 -10.02
C PHE A 152 22.31 -17.69 -9.60
N ASP A 153 23.38 -16.95 -9.91
CA ASP A 153 23.44 -15.52 -9.66
C ASP A 153 22.59 -14.78 -10.71
N LEU A 154 21.29 -14.63 -10.43
CA LEU A 154 20.36 -13.84 -11.25
C LEU A 154 20.34 -12.36 -10.85
N TYR A 155 20.89 -12.03 -9.68
CA TYR A 155 20.64 -10.76 -9.02
C TYR A 155 21.72 -9.74 -9.39
N ASN A 156 21.52 -8.99 -10.47
CA ASN A 156 22.35 -7.82 -10.76
C ASN A 156 21.56 -6.54 -10.40
N TRP A 157 21.63 -6.13 -9.13
CA TRP A 157 21.11 -4.84 -8.71
C TRP A 157 22.17 -4.02 -7.99
N SER A 158 22.29 -2.77 -8.41
CA SER A 158 22.99 -1.73 -7.67
C SER A 158 22.15 -1.33 -6.46
N ALA A 159 22.61 -1.66 -5.25
CA ALA A 159 21.98 -1.16 -4.03
C ALA A 159 21.83 0.36 -4.09
N PHE A 160 20.60 0.87 -4.12
CA PHE A 160 20.34 2.30 -3.88
C PHE A 160 20.69 2.59 -2.42
N ASP A 161 21.92 3.03 -2.20
CA ASP A 161 22.44 3.44 -0.90
C ASP A 161 22.23 4.94 -0.70
N ASP A 162 20.97 5.35 -0.54
CA ASP A 162 20.64 6.71 -0.13
C ASP A 162 19.49 6.72 0.90
N LYS A 163 19.70 6.00 2.01
CA LYS A 163 18.76 5.90 3.14
C LYS A 163 18.43 7.27 3.79
N PHE A 164 19.15 8.31 3.42
CA PHE A 164 18.95 9.68 3.92
C PHE A 164 17.84 10.43 3.18
N ASN A 165 17.39 9.91 2.02
CA ASN A 165 16.23 10.43 1.30
C ASN A 165 14.96 9.67 1.67
N PHE A 166 13.81 10.28 1.38
CA PHE A 166 12.57 9.54 1.35
C PHE A 166 12.65 8.38 0.34
N ARG A 167 12.13 7.23 0.72
CA ARG A 167 11.96 6.07 -0.15
C ARG A 167 10.52 5.62 -0.08
N TYR A 168 9.78 5.99 -1.12
CA TYR A 168 8.36 5.68 -1.29
C TYR A 168 7.49 6.13 -0.10
N PRO A 169 7.43 7.44 0.20
CA PRO A 169 6.60 7.92 1.30
C PRO A 169 5.11 7.75 0.96
N THR A 170 4.31 7.20 1.88
CA THR A 170 2.90 6.84 1.59
C THR A 170 1.86 7.67 2.32
N LYS A 171 2.24 8.33 3.42
CA LYS A 171 1.34 9.23 4.16
C LYS A 171 2.16 10.33 4.83
N ALA A 172 1.60 11.53 4.87
CA ALA A 172 2.14 12.63 5.64
C ALA A 172 1.01 13.36 6.35
N VAL A 173 1.24 13.75 7.61
CA VAL A 173 0.29 14.49 8.44
C VAL A 173 1.01 15.65 9.14
N ALA A 174 0.24 16.58 9.69
CA ALA A 174 0.76 17.75 10.37
C ALA A 174 0.21 17.91 11.78
N ALA A 175 1.04 18.39 12.69
CA ALA A 175 0.67 18.75 14.05
C ALA A 175 1.34 20.06 14.48
N ILE A 176 0.69 20.77 15.41
CA ILE A 176 1.27 21.94 16.06
C ILE A 176 1.83 21.53 17.42
N ILE A 177 3.12 21.76 17.64
CA ILE A 177 3.83 21.47 18.89
C ILE A 177 4.44 22.77 19.37
N GLN A 178 4.06 23.23 20.57
CA GLN A 178 4.56 24.50 21.13
C GLN A 178 4.44 25.67 20.13
N GLU A 179 3.25 25.83 19.54
CA GLU A 179 2.91 26.87 18.55
C GLU A 179 3.66 26.79 17.21
N LYS A 180 4.43 25.71 16.96
CA LYS A 180 5.13 25.49 15.69
C LYS A 180 4.54 24.31 14.93
N LEU A 181 4.44 24.45 13.62
CA LEU A 181 3.94 23.41 12.73
C LEU A 181 5.06 22.41 12.37
N TYR A 182 4.74 21.13 12.49
CA TYR A 182 5.61 20.02 12.10
C TYR A 182 4.87 19.06 11.19
N TYR A 183 5.61 18.43 10.28
CA TYR A 183 5.14 17.35 9.42
C TYR A 183 5.71 16.02 9.87
N PHE A 184 4.89 14.97 9.83
CA PHE A 184 5.28 13.58 10.10
C PHE A 184 4.99 12.75 8.86
N ILE A 185 6.01 12.06 8.36
CA ILE A 185 5.96 11.34 7.09
C ILE A 185 6.25 9.87 7.33
N SER A 186 5.37 8.99 6.89
CA SER A 186 5.63 7.56 6.76
C SER A 186 6.58 7.32 5.59
N ASP A 187 7.86 7.11 5.89
CA ASP A 187 8.92 6.82 4.94
C ASP A 187 9.04 5.30 4.77
N THR A 188 8.07 4.75 4.05
CA THR A 188 7.64 3.34 4.10
C THR A 188 8.78 2.36 3.83
N PHE A 189 9.54 2.57 2.76
CA PHE A 189 10.61 1.62 2.41
C PHE A 189 11.79 1.67 3.38
N ASN A 190 12.04 2.83 4.00
CA ASN A 190 13.04 2.97 5.05
C ASN A 190 12.53 2.51 6.42
N ASN A 191 11.28 2.05 6.52
CA ASN A 191 10.66 1.54 7.76
C ASN A 191 10.73 2.53 8.94
N ARG A 192 10.42 3.81 8.68
CA ARG A 192 10.51 4.87 9.70
C ARG A 192 9.46 5.96 9.52
N ILE A 193 9.35 6.81 10.53
CA ILE A 193 8.71 8.11 10.44
C ILE A 193 9.79 9.19 10.40
N VAL A 194 9.61 10.18 9.53
CA VAL A 194 10.46 11.39 9.46
C VAL A 194 9.66 12.58 9.97
N GLN A 195 10.26 13.38 10.84
CA GLN A 195 9.70 14.64 11.32
C GLN A 195 10.41 15.82 10.66
N LEU A 196 9.64 16.73 10.07
CA LEU A 196 10.13 17.98 9.46
C LEU A 196 9.50 19.22 10.11
N THR A 197 10.21 20.34 10.07
CA THR A 197 9.62 21.67 10.37
C THR A 197 8.68 22.14 9.27
N GLU A 198 7.96 23.24 9.49
CA GLU A 198 7.15 23.91 8.48
C GLU A 198 7.92 24.24 7.19
N GLU A 199 9.21 24.56 7.30
CA GLU A 199 10.11 24.88 6.20
C GLU A 199 10.69 23.63 5.52
N GLY A 200 10.37 22.43 5.99
CA GLY A 200 10.89 21.17 5.47
C GLY A 200 12.27 20.80 6.01
N GLN A 201 12.74 21.45 7.08
CA GLN A 201 14.01 21.09 7.70
C GLN A 201 13.85 19.80 8.50
N PHE A 202 14.82 18.88 8.39
CA PHE A 202 14.83 17.66 9.19
C PHE A 202 14.94 17.98 10.68
N VAL A 203 14.07 17.35 11.46
CA VAL A 203 14.10 17.41 12.93
C VAL A 203 14.68 16.12 13.48
N THR A 204 14.02 14.99 13.18
CA THR A 204 14.42 13.66 13.64
C THR A 204 13.76 12.58 12.77
N SER A 205 14.21 11.33 12.92
CA SER A 205 13.49 10.15 12.48
C SER A 205 13.40 9.12 13.60
N PHE A 206 12.36 8.28 13.54
CA PHE A 206 12.11 7.26 14.54
C PHE A 206 11.32 6.07 13.96
N GLY A 207 11.30 4.97 14.71
CA GLY A 207 10.60 3.74 14.33
C GLY A 207 11.49 2.73 13.59
N GLU A 208 12.74 3.07 13.26
CA GLU A 208 13.70 2.14 12.68
C GLU A 208 13.89 0.90 13.59
N GLY A 209 13.81 -0.29 13.01
CA GLY A 209 13.87 -1.56 13.76
C GLY A 209 12.64 -1.86 14.63
N ILE A 210 11.63 -0.98 14.61
CA ILE A 210 10.32 -1.17 15.26
C ILE A 210 9.23 -1.38 14.20
N LEU A 211 9.19 -0.49 13.21
CA LEU A 211 8.22 -0.49 12.11
C LEU A 211 8.69 -1.40 10.96
N TYR A 212 7.74 -1.86 10.16
CA TYR A 212 7.97 -2.56 8.90
C TYR A 212 6.87 -2.17 7.91
N SER A 213 7.27 -1.49 6.84
CA SER A 213 6.39 -0.92 5.81
C SER A 213 5.24 -0.08 6.40
N PRO A 214 5.52 0.97 7.20
CA PRO A 214 4.48 1.83 7.74
C PRO A 214 3.74 2.57 6.60
N LEU A 215 2.41 2.53 6.61
CA LEU A 215 1.58 3.18 5.60
C LEU A 215 0.90 4.43 6.15
N GLY A 216 -0.40 4.36 6.45
CA GLY A 216 -1.16 5.48 6.96
C GLY A 216 -0.82 5.85 8.40
N CYS A 217 -1.05 7.12 8.73
CA CYS A 217 -0.84 7.66 10.05
C CYS A 217 -1.78 8.84 10.28
N CYS A 218 -2.08 9.13 11.54
CA CYS A 218 -2.86 10.31 11.93
C CYS A 218 -2.41 10.87 13.27
N ILE A 219 -2.75 12.14 13.50
CA ILE A 219 -2.58 12.78 14.79
C ILE A 219 -3.86 12.57 15.60
N TRP A 220 -3.71 12.05 16.81
CA TRP A 220 -4.80 11.96 17.79
C TRP A 220 -4.31 12.49 19.13
N LYS A 221 -4.84 13.66 19.53
CA LYS A 221 -4.35 14.41 20.71
C LYS A 221 -2.84 14.62 20.58
N ASP A 222 -2.06 14.22 21.58
CA ASP A 222 -0.59 14.36 21.62
C ASP A 222 0.14 13.13 21.07
N TYR A 223 -0.52 12.31 20.24
CA TYR A 223 0.04 11.08 19.71
C TYR A 223 0.00 11.05 18.18
N LEU A 224 1.07 10.50 17.61
CA LEU A 224 1.10 10.03 16.23
C LEU A 224 0.72 8.55 16.24
N ILE A 225 -0.40 8.22 15.61
CA ILE A 225 -0.85 6.85 15.39
C ILE A 225 -0.35 6.40 14.02
N VAL A 226 0.30 5.24 13.96
CA VAL A 226 0.93 4.72 12.75
C VAL A 226 0.42 3.31 12.47
N CYS A 227 -0.06 3.08 11.26
CA CYS A 227 -0.31 1.75 10.73
C CYS A 227 1.03 1.09 10.38
N ASP A 228 1.47 0.15 11.22
CA ASP A 228 2.64 -0.70 10.98
C ASP A 228 2.20 -1.90 10.12
N SER A 229 1.88 -1.60 8.86
CA SER A 229 1.08 -2.47 7.97
C SER A 229 1.74 -3.81 7.69
N GLY A 230 3.06 -3.82 7.53
CA GLY A 230 3.84 -5.04 7.30
C GLY A 230 3.90 -5.95 8.54
N HIS A 231 3.71 -5.41 9.73
CA HIS A 231 3.54 -6.18 10.97
C HIS A 231 2.07 -6.38 11.36
N HIS A 232 1.10 -6.00 10.52
CA HIS A 232 -0.32 -6.20 10.79
C HIS A 232 -0.78 -5.63 12.15
N ARG A 233 -0.32 -4.43 12.48
CA ARG A 233 -0.63 -3.78 13.76
C ARG A 233 -0.64 -2.25 13.66
N VAL A 234 -1.12 -1.59 14.71
CA VAL A 234 -1.11 -0.14 14.86
C VAL A 234 -0.29 0.23 16.10
N ILE A 235 0.59 1.22 15.97
CA ILE A 235 1.48 1.71 17.03
C ILE A 235 1.21 3.18 17.31
N ALA A 236 1.35 3.61 18.57
CA ALA A 236 1.32 5.02 18.94
C ALA A 236 2.70 5.51 19.41
N PHE A 237 3.10 6.66 18.89
CA PHE A 237 4.26 7.44 19.33
C PHE A 237 3.78 8.74 19.95
N ASP A 238 4.54 9.32 20.88
CA ASP A 238 4.38 10.76 21.14
C ASP A 238 4.91 11.58 19.97
N LEU A 239 4.63 12.89 19.98
CA LEU A 239 5.04 13.80 18.91
C LEU A 239 6.55 14.10 18.92
N GLU A 240 7.28 13.68 19.95
CA GLU A 240 8.75 13.65 20.00
C GLU A 240 9.36 12.34 19.47
N GLY A 241 8.54 11.37 19.04
CA GLY A 241 8.96 10.12 18.42
C GLY A 241 9.34 8.99 19.38
N LYS A 242 9.06 9.12 20.68
CA LYS A 242 9.30 8.04 21.64
C LYS A 242 8.11 7.07 21.63
N PRO A 243 8.37 5.75 21.50
CA PRO A 243 7.31 4.76 21.63
C PRO A 243 6.83 4.72 23.07
N GLN A 244 5.52 4.89 23.26
CA GLN A 244 4.94 5.00 24.60
C GLN A 244 4.89 3.65 25.30
N ARG A 245 5.36 3.58 26.55
CA ARG A 245 5.47 2.32 27.32
C ARG A 245 4.14 1.55 27.44
N LYS A 246 3.01 2.26 27.47
CA LYS A 246 1.65 1.68 27.54
C LYS A 246 1.07 1.32 26.16
N TYR A 247 1.54 1.97 25.08
CA TYR A 247 0.96 1.93 23.72
C TYR A 247 1.96 1.54 22.61
N LYS A 248 3.05 0.85 22.96
CA LYS A 248 4.06 0.35 22.00
C LYS A 248 3.42 -0.49 20.88
N VAL A 249 2.30 -1.14 21.18
CA VAL A 249 1.33 -1.64 20.21
C VAL A 249 -0.05 -1.23 20.72
N LEU A 250 -0.77 -0.45 19.92
CA LEU A 250 -2.12 0.00 20.22
C LEU A 250 -3.15 -1.09 19.91
N ALA A 251 -3.02 -1.70 18.72
CA ALA A 251 -3.89 -2.79 18.30
C ALA A 251 -3.15 -3.74 17.34
N GLY A 252 -3.57 -5.01 17.30
CA GLY A 252 -3.02 -6.03 16.41
C GLY A 252 -2.00 -6.96 17.07
N LYS A 253 -2.22 -8.27 16.94
CA LYS A 253 -1.29 -9.30 17.46
C LYS A 253 -0.13 -9.66 16.53
N GLY A 254 -0.09 -9.06 15.33
CA GLY A 254 0.92 -9.37 14.32
C GLY A 254 0.60 -10.56 13.42
N GLU A 255 -0.61 -11.11 13.53
CA GLU A 255 -1.11 -12.20 12.71
C GLU A 255 -2.33 -11.73 11.92
N LYS A 256 -2.31 -12.01 10.61
CA LYS A 256 -3.42 -11.70 9.70
C LYS A 256 -4.68 -12.47 10.12
N GLY A 257 -5.84 -11.81 10.02
CA GLY A 257 -7.13 -12.50 10.05
C GLY A 257 -8.29 -11.64 9.58
N ILE A 258 -9.50 -12.14 9.80
CA ILE A 258 -10.75 -11.51 9.41
C ILE A 258 -11.60 -11.40 10.67
N PHE A 259 -12.23 -10.25 10.87
CA PHE A 259 -13.15 -10.05 11.98
C PHE A 259 -14.49 -10.69 11.67
N GLU A 260 -15.06 -11.41 12.62
CA GLU A 260 -16.44 -11.87 12.53
C GLU A 260 -17.40 -10.67 12.57
N THR A 261 -18.56 -10.81 11.92
CA THR A 261 -19.55 -9.73 11.84
C THR A 261 -19.99 -9.25 13.22
N ARG A 262 -19.69 -7.97 13.54
CA ARG A 262 -19.99 -7.29 14.82
C ARG A 262 -19.23 -7.87 16.02
N SER A 263 -18.12 -8.55 15.78
CA SER A 263 -17.22 -8.98 16.84
C SER A 263 -16.51 -7.79 17.49
N GLU A 264 -16.11 -8.03 18.74
CA GLU A 264 -15.28 -7.17 19.56
C GLU A 264 -14.11 -8.00 20.10
N TYR A 265 -12.92 -7.42 20.09
CA TYR A 265 -11.71 -8.05 20.62
C TYR A 265 -11.00 -7.10 21.59
N ASP A 266 -10.23 -7.66 22.52
CA ASP A 266 -9.12 -6.91 23.12
C ASP A 266 -8.20 -6.42 22.00
N ALA A 267 -7.85 -5.14 22.04
CA ALA A 267 -7.19 -4.50 20.91
C ALA A 267 -5.86 -5.15 20.53
N LYS A 268 -5.06 -5.62 21.50
CA LYS A 268 -3.75 -6.24 21.26
C LYS A 268 -3.88 -7.66 20.72
N SER A 269 -4.97 -8.36 21.05
CA SER A 269 -5.26 -9.70 20.52
C SER A 269 -5.86 -9.68 19.12
N ALA A 270 -6.29 -8.52 18.64
CA ALA A 270 -7.09 -8.39 17.44
C ALA A 270 -6.35 -8.86 16.17
N PRO A 271 -7.02 -9.58 15.26
CA PRO A 271 -6.41 -10.15 14.07
C PRO A 271 -6.42 -9.14 12.91
N LEU A 272 -5.79 -7.98 13.10
CA LEU A 272 -5.68 -6.98 12.03
C LEU A 272 -5.01 -7.59 10.81
N ASN A 273 -5.49 -7.24 9.62
CA ASN A 273 -4.89 -7.69 8.37
C ASN A 273 -4.60 -6.47 7.48
N PHE A 274 -3.31 -6.14 7.44
CA PHE A 274 -2.76 -5.05 6.65
C PHE A 274 -3.51 -3.71 6.86
N PRO A 275 -3.43 -3.12 8.07
CA PRO A 275 -4.01 -1.80 8.32
C PRO A 275 -3.34 -0.79 7.40
N SER A 276 -4.08 -0.15 6.52
CA SER A 276 -3.57 0.71 5.44
C SER A 276 -3.62 2.19 5.81
N ASP A 277 -4.69 2.61 6.49
CA ASP A 277 -4.85 3.98 6.97
C ASP A 277 -5.66 4.05 8.26
N VAL A 278 -5.48 5.13 8.99
CA VAL A 278 -6.12 5.37 10.29
C VAL A 278 -6.51 6.83 10.40
N CYS A 279 -7.69 7.11 10.96
CA CYS A 279 -8.11 8.47 11.25
C CYS A 279 -8.85 8.55 12.59
N ALA A 280 -8.88 9.75 13.17
CA ALA A 280 -9.70 10.05 14.33
C ALA A 280 -11.17 10.23 13.90
N TRP A 281 -12.11 9.64 14.65
CA TRP A 281 -13.54 9.81 14.45
C TRP A 281 -14.23 9.94 15.81
N GLY A 282 -14.54 11.19 16.19
CA GLY A 282 -14.92 11.53 17.55
C GLY A 282 -13.80 11.18 18.54
N GLU A 283 -14.15 10.52 19.64
CA GLU A 283 -13.19 10.06 20.67
C GLU A 283 -12.53 8.71 20.35
N HIS A 284 -12.64 8.22 19.12
CA HIS A 284 -12.16 6.90 18.69
C HIS A 284 -11.20 7.00 17.51
N LEU A 285 -10.54 5.89 17.20
CA LEU A 285 -9.82 5.73 15.93
C LEU A 285 -10.56 4.76 15.04
N VAL A 286 -10.51 4.99 13.74
CA VAL A 286 -11.02 4.07 12.72
C VAL A 286 -9.86 3.68 11.83
N ILE A 287 -9.74 2.38 11.57
CA ILE A 287 -8.63 1.77 10.85
C ILE A 287 -9.19 1.05 9.62
N ALA A 288 -8.71 1.43 8.45
CA ALA A 288 -8.96 0.69 7.22
C ALA A 288 -8.00 -0.50 7.16
N CYS A 289 -8.54 -1.70 6.99
CA CYS A 289 -7.77 -2.95 6.87
C CYS A 289 -7.92 -3.48 5.45
N SER A 290 -6.97 -3.13 4.58
CA SER A 290 -7.05 -3.52 3.16
C SER A 290 -7.02 -5.03 2.98
N GLY A 291 -6.22 -5.73 3.79
CA GLY A 291 -5.98 -7.17 3.63
C GLY A 291 -7.17 -8.05 4.00
N SER A 292 -8.08 -7.56 4.86
CA SER A 292 -9.34 -8.24 5.20
C SER A 292 -10.56 -7.61 4.53
N HIS A 293 -10.39 -6.55 3.74
CA HIS A 293 -11.50 -5.75 3.18
C HIS A 293 -12.50 -5.29 4.25
N GLN A 294 -11.98 -4.82 5.39
CA GLN A 294 -12.78 -4.42 6.55
C GLN A 294 -12.33 -3.06 7.10
N ILE A 295 -13.24 -2.40 7.79
CA ILE A 295 -12.96 -1.20 8.58
C ILE A 295 -13.37 -1.50 10.02
N VAL A 296 -12.46 -1.18 10.94
CA VAL A 296 -12.59 -1.46 12.38
C VAL A 296 -12.42 -0.19 13.19
N GLN A 297 -12.97 -0.14 14.39
CA GLN A 297 -12.91 1.01 15.27
C GLN A 297 -12.26 0.64 16.60
N TYR A 298 -11.23 1.38 16.99
CA TYR A 298 -10.58 1.23 18.29
C TYR A 298 -11.22 2.15 19.32
N ILE A 299 -11.58 1.59 20.47
CA ILE A 299 -12.30 2.22 21.56
C ILE A 299 -11.35 2.43 22.76
N PHE A 300 -10.83 3.64 22.92
CA PHE A 300 -9.85 3.96 23.98
C PHE A 300 -10.34 3.67 25.39
N LYS A 301 -11.64 3.86 25.66
CA LYS A 301 -12.21 3.70 27.00
C LYS A 301 -12.07 2.25 27.50
N ASP A 302 -12.26 1.30 26.60
CA ASP A 302 -12.37 -0.12 26.92
C ASP A 302 -11.15 -0.92 26.43
N ASP A 303 -10.18 -0.26 25.77
CA ASP A 303 -9.02 -0.88 25.10
C ASP A 303 -9.42 -2.02 24.16
N SER A 304 -10.54 -1.82 23.47
CA SER A 304 -11.14 -2.81 22.57
C SER A 304 -11.19 -2.32 21.13
N ILE A 305 -11.39 -3.26 20.21
CA ILE A 305 -11.55 -2.98 18.79
C ILE A 305 -12.75 -3.73 18.24
N ILE A 306 -13.59 -3.02 17.52
CA ILE A 306 -14.87 -3.52 17.02
C ILE A 306 -14.91 -3.48 15.50
N HIS A 307 -15.54 -4.48 14.92
CA HIS A 307 -15.84 -4.51 13.49
C HIS A 307 -17.02 -3.58 13.15
N ILE A 308 -16.78 -2.56 12.31
CA ILE A 308 -17.83 -1.58 11.95
C ILE A 308 -18.30 -1.66 10.50
N ALA A 309 -17.47 -2.14 9.57
CA ALA A 309 -17.86 -2.26 8.16
C ALA A 309 -17.04 -3.31 7.38
N GLY A 310 -17.68 -3.93 6.39
CA GLY A 310 -17.07 -4.90 5.48
C GLY A 310 -17.32 -6.36 5.89
N SER A 311 -17.91 -7.16 5.02
CA SER A 311 -18.17 -8.59 5.27
C SER A 311 -16.90 -9.46 5.19
N GLY A 312 -15.79 -8.90 4.71
CA GLY A 312 -14.58 -9.64 4.34
C GLY A 312 -14.60 -10.20 2.91
N LYS A 313 -15.72 -10.10 2.20
CA LYS A 313 -15.78 -10.39 0.76
C LYS A 313 -15.21 -9.21 -0.03
N GLU A 314 -14.32 -9.52 -0.97
CA GLU A 314 -13.80 -8.60 -1.98
C GLU A 314 -14.86 -8.34 -3.07
N ASP A 315 -15.56 -7.21 -3.02
CA ASP A 315 -16.55 -6.80 -4.03
C ASP A 315 -16.98 -5.32 -3.84
N LEU A 316 -17.78 -4.79 -4.76
CA LEU A 316 -18.51 -3.53 -4.58
C LEU A 316 -19.97 -3.81 -4.19
N GLN A 317 -20.26 -3.79 -2.89
CA GLN A 317 -21.64 -3.94 -2.43
C GLN A 317 -21.96 -2.94 -1.31
N ASP A 318 -22.91 -2.05 -1.56
CA ASP A 318 -23.47 -1.11 -0.58
C ASP A 318 -24.53 -1.77 0.33
N GLY A 319 -24.95 -1.07 1.37
CA GLY A 319 -25.99 -1.54 2.30
C GLY A 319 -25.59 -1.41 3.77
N PRO A 320 -26.17 -2.22 4.67
CA PRO A 320 -25.79 -2.23 6.08
C PRO A 320 -24.28 -2.45 6.23
N ALA A 321 -23.60 -1.57 6.95
CA ALA A 321 -22.14 -1.47 6.91
C ALA A 321 -21.40 -2.79 7.18
N THR A 322 -21.85 -3.59 8.15
CA THR A 322 -21.23 -4.87 8.50
C THR A 322 -21.50 -6.00 7.50
N HIS A 323 -22.41 -5.83 6.54
CA HIS A 323 -22.74 -6.81 5.49
C HIS A 323 -22.32 -6.36 4.09
N ALA A 324 -22.02 -5.07 3.91
CA ALA A 324 -21.45 -4.53 2.69
C ALA A 324 -20.14 -5.26 2.34
N ALA A 325 -19.84 -5.37 1.06
CA ALA A 325 -18.55 -5.87 0.57
C ALA A 325 -17.69 -4.66 0.22
N LEU A 326 -16.42 -4.72 0.63
CA LEU A 326 -15.38 -3.74 0.32
C LEU A 326 -14.31 -4.44 -0.51
N ALA A 327 -13.42 -3.71 -1.14
CA ALA A 327 -12.26 -4.29 -1.79
C ALA A 327 -11.02 -3.38 -1.63
N GLY A 328 -10.30 -3.64 -0.55
CA GLY A 328 -9.04 -2.96 -0.24
C GLY A 328 -9.27 -1.50 0.18
N PRO A 329 -10.03 -1.24 1.26
CA PRO A 329 -10.15 0.10 1.81
C PRO A 329 -8.75 0.59 2.21
N SER A 330 -8.32 1.72 1.66
CA SER A 330 -6.91 2.14 1.65
C SER A 330 -6.66 3.49 2.30
N GLY A 331 -7.58 4.43 2.14
CA GLY A 331 -7.54 5.76 2.72
C GLY A 331 -8.84 6.08 3.42
N ILE A 332 -8.78 6.76 4.56
CA ILE A 332 -9.96 7.05 5.36
C ILE A 332 -9.90 8.43 6.02
N THR A 333 -11.01 9.16 6.00
CA THR A 333 -11.13 10.49 6.59
C THR A 333 -12.49 10.69 7.23
N ALA A 334 -12.53 11.36 8.38
CA ALA A 334 -13.78 11.81 8.98
C ALA A 334 -14.31 13.06 8.28
N ILE A 335 -15.61 13.07 7.98
CA ILE A 335 -16.34 14.23 7.47
C ILE A 335 -17.07 14.91 8.64
N SER A 336 -17.67 14.11 9.52
CA SER A 336 -18.34 14.55 10.75
C SER A 336 -18.34 13.40 11.77
N GLU A 337 -18.88 13.64 12.97
CA GLU A 337 -19.08 12.59 14.01
C GLU A 337 -19.89 11.37 13.54
N SER A 338 -20.68 11.53 12.46
CA SER A 338 -21.57 10.50 11.94
C SER A 338 -21.18 9.99 10.54
N VAL A 339 -20.23 10.64 9.86
CA VAL A 339 -19.88 10.32 8.47
C VAL A 339 -18.38 10.17 8.30
N LEU A 340 -17.96 9.06 7.72
CA LEU A 340 -16.62 8.82 7.20
C LEU A 340 -16.66 8.74 5.69
N ALA A 341 -15.59 9.17 5.03
CA ALA A 341 -15.29 8.80 3.65
C ALA A 341 -14.07 7.88 3.61
N PHE A 342 -14.04 6.96 2.66
CA PHE A 342 -12.88 6.13 2.39
C PHE A 342 -12.72 5.87 0.89
N THR A 343 -11.48 5.61 0.49
CA THR A 343 -11.16 5.05 -0.83
C THR A 343 -11.13 3.54 -0.74
N ASP A 344 -11.77 2.88 -1.70
CA ASP A 344 -11.79 1.42 -1.82
C ASP A 344 -11.05 1.07 -3.10
N SER A 345 -9.76 0.75 -2.97
CA SER A 345 -8.81 0.80 -4.09
C SER A 345 -9.12 -0.19 -5.19
N GLU A 346 -9.49 -1.42 -4.84
CA GLU A 346 -9.68 -2.47 -5.83
C GLU A 346 -11.00 -2.30 -6.61
N THR A 347 -12.00 -1.62 -6.03
CA THR A 347 -13.26 -1.23 -6.71
C THR A 347 -13.20 0.16 -7.36
N ASN A 348 -12.06 0.86 -7.25
CA ASN A 348 -11.83 2.18 -7.84
C ASN A 348 -12.83 3.24 -7.36
N SER A 349 -13.21 3.19 -6.09
CA SER A 349 -14.36 3.94 -5.57
C SER A 349 -14.02 4.89 -4.42
N ILE A 350 -14.91 5.88 -4.24
CA ILE A 350 -15.02 6.68 -3.02
C ILE A 350 -16.34 6.29 -2.38
N ARG A 351 -16.31 5.97 -1.09
CA ARG A 351 -17.48 5.44 -0.38
C ARG A 351 -17.62 6.12 0.98
N LEU A 352 -18.85 6.17 1.48
CA LEU A 352 -19.20 6.73 2.78
C LEU A 352 -19.63 5.65 3.75
N ILE A 353 -19.26 5.80 5.03
CA ILE A 353 -19.92 5.13 6.15
C ILE A 353 -20.76 6.18 6.87
N ILE A 354 -22.06 5.92 7.02
CA ILE A 354 -23.01 6.88 7.61
C ILE A 354 -23.73 6.22 8.78
N LYS A 355 -23.47 6.72 10.00
CA LYS A 355 -24.17 6.33 11.22
C LYS A 355 -25.60 6.86 11.21
N ASN A 356 -26.51 6.12 11.86
CA ASN A 356 -27.90 6.51 12.05
C ASN A 356 -28.60 6.96 10.74
N TRP A 357 -28.37 6.19 9.67
CA TRP A 357 -28.93 6.48 8.35
C TRP A 357 -30.45 6.63 8.41
N ASN A 358 -30.96 7.77 7.92
CA ASN A 358 -32.38 8.13 7.94
C ASN A 358 -33.04 7.92 9.32
N GLU A 359 -32.31 8.21 10.40
CA GLU A 359 -32.78 8.08 11.79
C GLU A 359 -33.17 6.64 12.19
N THR A 360 -32.72 5.63 11.44
CA THR A 360 -33.09 4.22 11.68
C THR A 360 -32.23 3.54 12.75
N GLY A 361 -31.22 4.21 13.29
CA GLY A 361 -30.18 3.63 14.15
C GLY A 361 -29.19 2.72 13.42
N LYS A 362 -29.33 2.52 12.10
CA LYS A 362 -28.44 1.67 11.31
C LYS A 362 -27.26 2.44 10.73
N THR A 363 -26.12 1.78 10.64
CA THR A 363 -24.95 2.29 9.90
C THR A 363 -24.97 1.72 8.48
N MET A 364 -24.83 2.58 7.48
CA MET A 364 -24.90 2.22 6.06
C MET A 364 -23.61 2.58 5.33
N ILE A 365 -23.28 1.80 4.29
CA ILE A 365 -22.30 2.14 3.27
C ILE A 365 -23.01 2.58 2.01
N VAL A 366 -22.52 3.68 1.43
CA VAL A 366 -22.99 4.25 0.16
C VAL A 366 -21.77 4.61 -0.71
N SER A 367 -21.79 4.18 -1.97
CA SER A 367 -20.76 4.51 -2.95
C SER A 367 -21.09 5.83 -3.66
N LEU A 368 -20.08 6.69 -3.77
CA LEU A 368 -20.18 8.00 -4.44
C LEU A 368 -19.66 7.93 -5.87
N VAL A 369 -18.53 7.23 -6.06
CA VAL A 369 -17.86 7.02 -7.35
C VAL A 369 -17.45 5.56 -7.43
N GLY A 370 -17.32 5.01 -8.63
CA GLY A 370 -16.76 3.67 -8.88
C GLY A 370 -17.81 2.65 -9.30
N GLY A 371 -17.39 1.62 -10.02
CA GLY A 371 -18.29 0.64 -10.64
C GLY A 371 -17.92 -0.83 -10.45
N GLY A 372 -16.88 -1.12 -9.66
CA GLY A 372 -16.49 -2.50 -9.31
C GLY A 372 -15.05 -2.84 -9.65
N LEU A 373 -14.69 -4.12 -9.45
CA LEU A 373 -13.31 -4.61 -9.51
C LEU A 373 -12.63 -4.44 -10.89
N SER A 374 -13.42 -4.42 -11.95
CA SER A 374 -12.96 -4.28 -13.34
C SER A 374 -13.38 -2.95 -13.98
N GLU A 375 -14.01 -2.06 -13.22
CA GLU A 375 -14.46 -0.76 -13.71
C GLU A 375 -13.53 0.35 -13.24
N PHE A 376 -12.48 0.57 -14.01
CA PHE A 376 -11.50 1.62 -13.80
C PHE A 376 -11.32 2.48 -15.06
N GLY A 377 -10.68 3.62 -14.91
CA GLY A 377 -10.38 4.55 -16.00
C GLY A 377 -9.99 5.91 -15.47
N PHE A 378 -9.98 6.91 -16.35
CA PHE A 378 -9.66 8.30 -15.98
C PHE A 378 -10.65 9.25 -16.67
N SER A 379 -11.77 9.51 -16.00
CA SER A 379 -12.79 10.45 -16.49
C SER A 379 -13.40 11.25 -15.35
N ASP A 380 -13.55 12.55 -15.56
CA ASP A 380 -14.36 13.44 -14.73
C ASP A 380 -15.85 13.22 -15.05
N GLY A 381 -16.73 13.54 -14.11
CA GLY A 381 -18.16 13.35 -14.32
C GLY A 381 -18.97 13.29 -13.03
N LEU A 382 -20.27 13.04 -13.20
CA LEU A 382 -21.15 12.75 -12.07
C LEU A 382 -20.76 11.42 -11.42
N GLY A 383 -21.01 11.27 -10.12
CA GLY A 383 -20.51 10.18 -9.28
C GLY A 383 -20.35 8.82 -9.98
N ALA A 384 -21.45 8.22 -10.43
CA ALA A 384 -21.46 6.89 -11.07
C ALA A 384 -20.79 6.83 -12.46
N GLU A 385 -20.68 7.95 -13.16
CA GLU A 385 -20.08 8.05 -14.50
C GLU A 385 -18.57 8.32 -14.45
N ALA A 386 -18.10 8.95 -13.39
CA ALA A 386 -16.69 9.24 -13.18
C ALA A 386 -15.90 7.95 -12.97
N LYS A 387 -14.66 7.93 -13.48
CA LYS A 387 -13.74 6.81 -13.35
C LYS A 387 -12.43 7.22 -12.72
N MET A 388 -11.94 6.34 -11.86
CA MET A 388 -10.63 6.39 -11.20
C MET A 388 -9.92 5.05 -11.40
N GLN A 389 -8.66 4.97 -10.99
CA GLN A 389 -7.83 3.78 -11.06
C GLN A 389 -7.02 3.64 -9.78
N HIS A 390 -7.39 2.65 -8.96
CA HIS A 390 -6.71 2.31 -7.72
C HIS A 390 -6.42 3.51 -6.79
N PRO A 391 -7.45 4.28 -6.37
CA PRO A 391 -7.27 5.42 -5.49
C PRO A 391 -6.81 4.96 -4.09
N LEU A 392 -5.75 5.56 -3.54
CA LEU A 392 -5.13 5.10 -2.29
C LEU A 392 -5.43 5.97 -1.06
N SER A 393 -5.81 7.23 -1.24
CA SER A 393 -6.03 8.14 -0.11
C SER A 393 -7.10 9.18 -0.39
N CYS A 394 -7.80 9.60 0.66
CA CYS A 394 -8.69 10.75 0.64
C CYS A 394 -8.50 11.65 1.86
N ALA A 395 -8.89 12.92 1.72
CA ALA A 395 -8.88 13.92 2.77
C ALA A 395 -10.12 14.81 2.68
N TRP A 396 -10.76 15.06 3.82
CA TRP A 396 -11.89 15.98 3.91
C TRP A 396 -11.41 17.42 4.17
N SER A 397 -12.00 18.39 3.47
CA SER A 397 -11.87 19.78 3.84
C SER A 397 -13.14 20.32 4.49
N PRO A 398 -13.07 20.81 5.75
CA PRO A 398 -14.19 21.49 6.38
C PRO A 398 -14.44 22.89 5.79
N ILE A 399 -13.48 23.48 5.08
CA ILE A 399 -13.61 24.82 4.47
C ILE A 399 -14.47 24.74 3.22
N THR A 400 -14.14 23.81 2.32
CA THR A 400 -14.80 23.70 1.01
C THR A 400 -15.89 22.66 0.96
N GLN A 401 -15.98 21.80 1.98
CA GLN A 401 -16.89 20.66 2.04
C GLN A 401 -16.71 19.69 0.86
N ASN A 402 -15.46 19.53 0.41
CA ASN A 402 -15.10 18.59 -0.64
C ASN A 402 -14.20 17.48 -0.10
N ILE A 403 -14.22 16.34 -0.79
CA ILE A 403 -13.31 15.23 -0.56
C ILE A 403 -12.20 15.31 -1.62
N TYR A 404 -10.97 15.51 -1.19
CA TYR A 404 -9.80 15.39 -2.03
C TYR A 404 -9.36 13.94 -2.09
N VAL A 405 -8.98 13.46 -3.26
CA VAL A 405 -8.68 12.04 -3.50
C VAL A 405 -7.41 11.93 -4.32
N ILE A 406 -6.58 10.94 -3.96
CA ILE A 406 -5.42 10.55 -4.72
C ILE A 406 -5.79 9.34 -5.57
N ASP A 407 -5.88 9.59 -6.87
CA ASP A 407 -6.19 8.61 -7.91
C ASP A 407 -4.86 8.07 -8.46
N SER A 408 -4.28 7.13 -7.70
CA SER A 408 -2.86 6.82 -7.73
C SER A 408 -2.36 6.33 -9.07
N PHE A 409 -3.07 5.38 -9.71
CA PHE A 409 -2.65 4.82 -11.00
C PHE A 409 -3.01 5.71 -12.19
N ASN A 410 -3.77 6.79 -11.96
CA ASN A 410 -3.92 7.85 -12.94
C ASN A 410 -2.96 9.02 -12.71
N ASN A 411 -2.06 8.92 -11.71
CA ASN A 411 -1.11 9.98 -11.35
C ASN A 411 -1.80 11.34 -11.11
N ALA A 412 -2.98 11.33 -10.48
CA ALA A 412 -3.84 12.51 -10.40
C ALA A 412 -4.35 12.80 -8.99
N MET A 413 -4.52 14.09 -8.70
CA MET A 413 -5.37 14.55 -7.59
C MET A 413 -6.77 14.83 -8.13
N ARG A 414 -7.78 14.28 -7.47
CA ARG A 414 -9.21 14.49 -7.78
C ARG A 414 -9.89 15.23 -6.65
N ILE A 415 -11.00 15.91 -6.97
CA ILE A 415 -11.87 16.59 -6.01
C ILE A 415 -13.30 16.14 -6.23
N TYR A 416 -13.92 15.57 -5.20
CA TYR A 416 -15.32 15.20 -5.21
C TYR A 416 -16.13 16.21 -4.40
N SER A 417 -17.14 16.81 -5.05
CA SER A 417 -18.03 17.78 -4.44
C SER A 417 -19.35 17.13 -4.05
N LEU A 418 -19.57 16.94 -2.73
CA LEU A 418 -20.78 16.28 -2.21
C LEU A 418 -22.08 16.96 -2.67
N GLY A 419 -22.11 18.29 -2.68
CA GLY A 419 -23.29 19.04 -3.07
C GLY A 419 -23.62 19.00 -4.56
N LYS A 420 -22.65 18.65 -5.41
CA LYS A 420 -22.81 18.57 -6.87
C LYS A 420 -22.83 17.15 -7.42
N ASP A 421 -22.49 16.16 -6.58
CA ASP A 421 -22.24 14.78 -6.98
C ASP A 421 -21.29 14.69 -8.20
N TYR A 422 -20.17 15.41 -8.13
CA TYR A 422 -19.25 15.55 -9.25
C TYR A 422 -17.80 15.31 -8.83
N LEU A 423 -17.11 14.44 -9.57
CA LEU A 423 -15.67 14.24 -9.48
C LEU A 423 -14.96 15.00 -10.60
N GLY A 424 -14.08 15.91 -10.21
CA GLY A 424 -13.23 16.66 -11.13
C GLY A 424 -11.74 16.35 -10.93
N THR A 425 -10.94 16.56 -11.96
CA THR A 425 -9.49 16.51 -11.90
C THR A 425 -8.95 17.88 -11.49
N VAL A 426 -7.99 17.88 -10.56
CA VAL A 426 -7.27 19.10 -10.19
C VAL A 426 -5.89 19.07 -10.84
N PRO A 427 -5.67 19.82 -11.95
CA PRO A 427 -4.34 19.90 -12.54
C PRO A 427 -3.38 20.57 -11.56
N LEU A 428 -2.17 20.06 -11.45
CA LEU A 428 -1.10 20.55 -10.57
C LEU A 428 0.05 21.14 -11.40
N SER A 429 0.81 22.06 -10.82
CA SER A 429 2.02 22.62 -11.45
C SER A 429 3.18 21.61 -11.52
N GLU A 430 3.01 20.45 -10.89
CA GLU A 430 3.97 19.35 -10.84
C GLU A 430 3.25 18.06 -11.24
N ASP A 431 3.85 17.27 -12.12
CA ASP A 431 3.34 15.94 -12.44
C ASP A 431 3.52 15.00 -11.25
N LEU A 432 2.51 14.18 -10.96
CA LEU A 432 2.59 13.16 -9.92
C LEU A 432 3.08 11.83 -10.51
N ASN A 433 3.60 10.95 -9.66
CA ASN A 433 4.04 9.60 -10.01
C ASN A 433 3.68 8.62 -8.88
N GLU A 434 2.62 7.84 -9.11
CA GLU A 434 1.94 6.98 -8.14
C GLU A 434 1.84 7.61 -6.74
N PRO A 435 1.23 8.80 -6.62
CA PRO A 435 0.98 9.41 -5.31
C PRO A 435 0.16 8.44 -4.46
N ALA A 436 0.47 8.28 -3.17
CA ALA A 436 -0.21 7.32 -2.29
C ALA A 436 -1.03 7.99 -1.18
N GLY A 437 -0.67 9.21 -0.79
CA GLY A 437 -1.21 9.85 0.41
C GLY A 437 -1.68 11.27 0.15
N ILE A 438 -2.79 11.64 0.77
CA ILE A 438 -3.22 13.03 0.96
C ILE A 438 -3.74 13.23 2.38
N SER A 439 -3.46 14.38 2.97
CA SER A 439 -4.10 14.85 4.19
C SER A 439 -4.40 16.35 4.10
N TRP A 440 -5.34 16.81 4.93
CA TRP A 440 -5.70 18.22 5.03
C TRP A 440 -5.35 18.72 6.44
N HIS A 441 -4.70 19.89 6.52
CA HIS A 441 -4.42 20.56 7.77
C HIS A 441 -4.45 22.08 7.60
N ALA A 442 -5.37 22.74 8.32
CA ALA A 442 -5.46 24.20 8.39
C ALA A 442 -5.42 24.92 7.02
N GLY A 443 -6.19 24.40 6.04
CA GLY A 443 -6.27 24.96 4.69
C GLY A 443 -5.11 24.56 3.76
N ASN A 444 -4.28 23.59 4.14
CA ASN A 444 -3.21 23.04 3.32
C ASN A 444 -3.47 21.57 3.04
N LEU A 445 -3.23 21.16 1.79
CA LEU A 445 -3.18 19.77 1.35
C LEU A 445 -1.72 19.32 1.36
N ILE A 446 -1.48 18.14 1.93
CA ILE A 446 -0.17 17.50 2.04
C ILE A 446 -0.24 16.22 1.22
N ILE A 447 0.52 16.14 0.14
CA ILE A 447 0.50 14.99 -0.79
C ILE A 447 1.83 14.25 -0.71
N THR A 448 1.77 12.91 -0.63
CA THR A 448 2.95 12.07 -0.80
C THR A 448 3.03 11.56 -2.23
N ASP A 449 4.04 12.03 -2.97
CA ASP A 449 4.27 11.69 -4.36
C ASP A 449 5.32 10.56 -4.42
N THR A 450 4.81 9.34 -4.23
CA THR A 450 5.53 8.16 -3.73
C THR A 450 6.72 7.78 -4.59
N ASN A 451 6.51 7.58 -5.90
CA ASN A 451 7.58 7.17 -6.83
C ASN A 451 8.48 8.35 -7.22
N SER A 452 8.09 9.58 -6.88
CA SER A 452 8.94 10.76 -6.99
C SER A 452 9.73 11.05 -5.70
N HIS A 453 9.61 10.20 -4.67
CA HIS A 453 10.35 10.31 -3.42
C HIS A 453 10.22 11.67 -2.73
N ARG A 454 9.04 12.30 -2.79
CA ARG A 454 8.83 13.68 -2.34
C ARG A 454 7.47 13.93 -1.70
N ILE A 455 7.37 15.03 -0.98
CA ILE A 455 6.13 15.56 -0.39
C ILE A 455 5.81 16.89 -1.05
N LEU A 456 4.55 17.10 -1.43
CA LEU A 456 4.06 18.34 -2.03
C LEU A 456 3.09 19.02 -1.07
N LEU A 457 3.25 20.32 -0.87
CA LEU A 457 2.32 21.15 -0.11
C LEU A 457 1.59 22.11 -1.04
N ILE A 458 0.25 22.09 -0.95
CA ILE A 458 -0.64 22.90 -1.75
C ILE A 458 -1.61 23.64 -0.84
N LYS A 459 -1.75 24.95 -1.02
CA LYS A 459 -2.79 25.74 -0.35
C LYS A 459 -4.12 25.43 -0.99
N GLU A 460 -5.13 25.15 -0.18
CA GLU A 460 -6.46 24.82 -0.68
C GLU A 460 -7.06 25.98 -1.51
N THR A 461 -6.74 27.23 -1.17
CA THR A 461 -7.14 28.42 -1.93
C THR A 461 -6.67 28.39 -3.38
N ASP A 462 -5.50 27.81 -3.66
CA ASP A 462 -4.95 27.70 -5.01
C ASP A 462 -5.75 26.68 -5.84
N VAL A 463 -6.47 25.76 -5.19
CA VAL A 463 -7.42 24.84 -5.83
C VAL A 463 -8.79 25.49 -6.05
N ILE A 464 -9.29 26.26 -5.06
CA ILE A 464 -10.65 26.85 -5.04
C ILE A 464 -10.86 27.96 -6.08
N GLN A 465 -9.85 28.81 -6.31
CA GLN A 465 -9.97 30.00 -7.19
C GLN A 465 -10.33 29.68 -8.66
N ARG A 466 -10.48 28.40 -9.02
CA ARG A 466 -10.63 27.88 -10.39
C ARG A 466 -12.03 27.47 -10.77
N ASN A 467 -12.89 27.18 -9.81
CA ASN A 467 -14.27 26.79 -10.11
C ASN A 467 -15.12 27.96 -10.67
N ASN A 468 -14.52 29.13 -10.92
CA ASN A 468 -15.17 30.38 -11.34
C ASN A 468 -14.53 31.09 -12.56
N THR A 469 -13.50 30.54 -13.23
CA THR A 469 -12.84 31.22 -14.38
C THR A 469 -12.48 30.27 -15.52
N ASP A 470 -12.71 30.68 -16.77
CA ASP A 470 -12.48 29.90 -18.01
C ASP A 470 -11.00 29.57 -18.34
N SER A 471 -10.04 30.03 -17.53
CA SER A 471 -8.61 29.70 -17.67
C SER A 471 -8.14 28.81 -16.52
N ILE A 472 -7.92 27.53 -16.81
CA ILE A 472 -7.52 26.51 -15.82
C ILE A 472 -6.00 26.47 -15.71
N GLU A 473 -5.40 27.45 -15.03
CA GLU A 473 -3.98 27.34 -14.65
C GLU A 473 -3.79 26.23 -13.59
N PRO A 474 -2.70 25.42 -13.65
CA PRO A 474 -2.47 24.31 -12.71
C PRO A 474 -2.19 24.73 -11.26
N ALA A 475 -2.49 23.87 -10.27
CA ALA A 475 -2.41 24.14 -8.82
C ALA A 475 -0.97 24.30 -8.41
N LYS A 476 -0.64 25.51 -7.97
CA LYS A 476 0.72 25.82 -7.59
C LYS A 476 1.08 24.99 -6.37
N VAL A 477 2.06 24.12 -6.55
CA VAL A 477 2.73 23.49 -5.43
C VAL A 477 3.56 24.56 -4.72
N ASN A 478 3.20 24.87 -3.47
CA ASN A 478 3.82 25.96 -2.72
C ASN A 478 5.17 25.56 -2.12
N LYS A 479 5.31 24.30 -1.70
CA LYS A 479 6.56 23.74 -1.18
C LYS A 479 6.70 22.29 -1.63
N ILE A 480 7.95 21.89 -1.88
CA ILE A 480 8.32 20.50 -2.20
C ILE A 480 9.39 20.09 -1.20
N PHE A 481 9.16 19.00 -0.48
CA PHE A 481 10.16 18.40 0.40
C PHE A 481 10.74 17.16 -0.28
N LYS A 482 12.06 17.18 -0.45
CA LYS A 482 12.89 16.07 -0.93
C LYS A 482 14.02 15.85 0.08
N GLY A 483 14.61 14.66 0.11
CA GLY A 483 15.90 14.49 0.80
C GLY A 483 17.04 15.22 0.07
N PRO A 484 18.21 15.47 0.70
CA PRO A 484 18.77 14.77 1.85
C PRO A 484 18.56 15.48 3.20
N PHE A 485 18.25 14.69 4.22
CA PHE A 485 17.99 15.17 5.58
C PHE A 485 19.24 15.24 6.48
N VAL A 486 20.39 14.83 5.96
CA VAL A 486 21.69 14.88 6.65
C VAL A 486 22.72 15.52 5.73
N LYS A 487 23.50 16.49 6.23
CA LYS A 487 24.76 16.87 5.58
C LYS A 487 25.71 15.69 5.69
N ILE A 488 26.20 15.20 4.55
CA ILE A 488 27.14 14.06 4.41
C ILE A 488 28.39 14.16 5.32
N THR A 489 28.66 15.32 5.91
CA THR A 489 29.77 15.55 6.84
C THR A 489 29.66 14.86 8.20
N ASP A 490 28.48 14.42 8.65
CA ASP A 490 28.31 13.92 10.03
C ASP A 490 28.35 12.40 10.21
N TYR A 491 28.43 11.61 9.12
CA TYR A 491 28.54 10.14 9.20
C TYR A 491 29.91 9.58 8.81
N SER A 492 30.83 10.42 8.33
CA SER A 492 32.22 10.00 8.12
C SER A 492 33.05 10.23 9.39
N LYS A 493 33.10 9.23 10.29
CA LYS A 493 34.35 8.74 10.94
C LYS A 493 34.19 7.76 12.11
N ASN A 494 33.00 7.53 12.69
CA ASN A 494 32.97 6.89 14.02
C ASN A 494 32.21 5.58 14.22
N ASN A 495 31.79 4.83 13.19
CA ASN A 495 31.16 3.50 13.43
C ASN A 495 31.55 2.42 12.40
N ILE A 496 32.84 2.33 12.09
CA ILE A 496 33.42 1.07 11.60
C ILE A 496 34.47 0.66 12.64
N ASN A 497 34.04 -0.08 13.66
CA ASN A 497 34.86 -1.11 14.29
C ASN A 497 34.05 -1.95 15.30
N GLN A 498 34.05 -3.25 15.04
CA GLN A 498 34.23 -4.34 16.01
C GLN A 498 33.12 -4.60 17.04
N ASN A 499 32.28 -5.60 16.77
CA ASN A 499 32.26 -6.90 17.48
C ASN A 499 30.89 -7.59 17.34
N LEU A 500 30.83 -8.63 16.50
CA LEU A 500 29.85 -9.71 16.63
C LEU A 500 30.62 -11.03 16.44
N VAL A 501 30.93 -11.66 17.57
CA VAL A 501 30.96 -13.12 17.73
C VAL A 501 29.57 -13.52 18.20
#